data_AF-A0A522D6Z4-F1
#
_entry.id   AF-A0A522D6Z4-F1
#
_cell.length_a   1.000
_cell.length_b   1.000
_cell.length_c   1.000
_cell.angle_alpha   90.00
_cell.angle_beta   90.00
_cell.angle_gamma   90.00
#
_symmetry.space_group_name_H-M   'P 1'
#
loop_
_entity.id
_entity.type
_entity.pdbx_description
1 polymer ?
#
loop_
_entity_poly.entity_id
_entity_poly.type
_entity_poly.pdbx_seq_one_letter_code
_entity_poly.pdbx_strand_id
1 'polypeptide(L)'
;MAELDFERRLERLFMDAPELPDAAAFAQRIERKLDRGWNMRRWLIGAAGLTGGVIGASQLFMSNLFERVETAEQSARLVGQGLSRVSPSTDMVSALSGGYGVWVAVALALAAMAYFASRLIEEM
;
A
#
# COMPACT_ATOMS: atom_id res chain seq x y z
N MET A 1 -32.08 -45.49 -37.80
CA MET A 1 -31.79 -44.12 -38.29
C MET A 1 -32.65 -43.06 -37.60
N ALA A 2 -33.84 -43.37 -37.07
CA ALA A 2 -34.71 -42.38 -36.39
C ALA A 2 -34.14 -41.81 -35.06
N GLU A 3 -33.38 -42.60 -34.29
CA GLU A 3 -32.72 -42.14 -33.05
C GLU A 3 -31.74 -40.97 -33.28
N LEU A 4 -30.89 -41.09 -34.32
CA LEU A 4 -29.84 -40.12 -34.62
C LEU A 4 -30.40 -38.73 -35.02
N ASP A 5 -31.55 -38.71 -35.69
CA ASP A 5 -32.20 -37.45 -36.06
C ASP A 5 -32.96 -36.82 -34.89
N PHE A 6 -33.43 -37.62 -33.94
CA PHE A 6 -34.02 -37.16 -32.69
C PHE A 6 -32.96 -36.55 -31.76
N GLU A 7 -31.82 -37.22 -31.58
CA GLU A 7 -30.68 -36.72 -30.80
C GLU A 7 -30.15 -35.40 -31.36
N ARG A 8 -29.94 -35.29 -32.68
CA ARG A 8 -29.50 -34.03 -33.32
C ARG A 8 -30.52 -32.90 -33.16
N ARG A 9 -31.82 -33.20 -33.09
CA ARG A 9 -32.86 -32.19 -32.84
C ARG A 9 -32.85 -31.75 -31.39
N LEU A 10 -32.72 -32.67 -30.44
CA LEU A 10 -32.55 -32.34 -29.02
C LEU A 10 -31.31 -31.49 -28.81
N GLU A 11 -30.19 -31.88 -29.39
CA GLU A 11 -28.93 -31.15 -29.30
C GLU A 11 -29.09 -29.72 -29.82
N ARG A 12 -29.76 -29.50 -30.97
CA ARG A 12 -30.10 -28.15 -31.44
C ARG A 12 -31.04 -27.38 -30.53
N LEU A 13 -32.00 -28.06 -29.90
CA LEU A 13 -32.96 -27.43 -29.00
C LEU A 13 -32.32 -26.95 -27.69
N PHE A 14 -31.22 -27.59 -27.27
CA PHE A 14 -30.44 -27.27 -26.07
C PHE A 14 -29.11 -26.57 -26.36
N MET A 15 -28.77 -26.32 -27.63
CA MET A 15 -27.55 -25.59 -28.03
C MET A 15 -27.61 -24.11 -27.62
N ASP A 16 -28.81 -23.52 -27.60
CA ASP A 16 -29.03 -22.20 -27.01
C ASP A 16 -29.49 -22.36 -25.57
N ALA A 17 -28.66 -21.91 -24.62
CA ALA A 17 -29.09 -21.77 -23.24
C ALA A 17 -30.30 -20.82 -23.23
N PRO A 18 -31.45 -21.21 -22.64
CA PRO A 18 -32.62 -20.35 -22.61
C PRO A 18 -32.26 -19.05 -21.92
N GLU A 19 -32.43 -17.93 -22.63
CA GLU A 19 -32.20 -16.60 -22.06
C GLU A 19 -33.18 -16.39 -20.90
N LEU A 20 -32.65 -16.37 -19.69
CA LEU A 20 -33.43 -16.05 -18.50
C LEU A 20 -33.86 -14.58 -18.61
N PRO A 21 -35.16 -14.27 -18.46
CA PRO A 21 -35.67 -12.91 -18.65
C PRO A 21 -35.06 -11.90 -17.66
N ASP A 22 -34.50 -12.37 -16.56
CA ASP A 22 -33.83 -11.59 -15.52
C ASP A 22 -32.29 -11.70 -15.56
N ALA A 23 -31.70 -12.34 -16.58
CA ALA A 23 -30.26 -12.56 -16.68
C ALA A 23 -29.44 -11.26 -16.54
N ALA A 24 -29.87 -10.20 -17.22
CA ALA A 24 -29.21 -8.89 -17.14
C ALA A 24 -29.30 -8.27 -15.74
N ALA A 25 -30.46 -8.37 -15.08
CA ALA A 25 -30.66 -7.85 -13.73
C ALA A 25 -29.85 -8.65 -12.69
N PHE A 26 -29.73 -9.97 -12.89
CA PHE A 26 -28.88 -10.84 -12.09
C PHE A 26 -27.40 -10.47 -12.26
N ALA A 27 -26.92 -10.36 -13.49
CA ALA A 27 -25.53 -9.97 -13.79
C ALA A 27 -25.16 -8.64 -13.14
N GLN A 28 -25.97 -7.59 -13.33
CA GLN A 28 -25.75 -6.28 -12.71
C GLN A 28 -25.72 -6.33 -11.17
N ARG A 29 -26.49 -7.24 -10.56
CA ARG A 29 -26.47 -7.41 -9.10
C ARG A 29 -25.19 -8.10 -8.64
N ILE A 30 -24.70 -9.07 -9.40
CA ILE A 30 -23.45 -9.79 -9.10
C ILE A 30 -22.25 -8.86 -9.29
N GLU A 31 -22.18 -8.13 -10.40
CA GLU A 31 -21.12 -7.14 -10.67
C GLU A 31 -21.01 -6.13 -9.52
N ARG A 32 -22.13 -5.50 -9.12
CA ARG A 32 -22.15 -4.55 -7.99
C ARG A 32 -21.65 -5.14 -6.67
N LYS A 33 -21.94 -6.42 -6.41
CA LYS A 33 -21.43 -7.11 -5.21
C LYS A 33 -19.95 -7.42 -5.33
N LEU A 34 -19.50 -7.81 -6.50
CA LEU A 34 -18.11 -8.15 -6.79
C LEU A 34 -17.23 -6.90 -6.69
N ASP A 35 -17.63 -5.79 -7.31
CA ASP A 35 -16.94 -4.50 -7.24
C ASP A 35 -16.79 -4.00 -5.81
N ARG A 36 -17.87 -4.12 -5.02
CA ARG A 36 -17.85 -3.73 -3.61
C ARG A 36 -16.89 -4.60 -2.80
N GLY A 37 -16.90 -5.92 -3.03
CA GLY A 37 -16.00 -6.85 -2.38
C GLY A 37 -14.53 -6.61 -2.76
N TRP A 38 -14.28 -6.32 -4.03
CA TRP A 38 -12.96 -6.02 -4.57
C TRP A 38 -12.40 -4.72 -4.00
N ASN A 39 -13.18 -3.64 -4.03
CA ASN A 39 -12.78 -2.36 -3.47
C ASN A 39 -12.53 -2.46 -1.96
N MET A 40 -13.40 -3.15 -1.21
CA MET A 40 -13.20 -3.35 0.23
C MET A 40 -11.88 -4.08 0.52
N ARG A 41 -11.58 -5.16 -0.19
CA ARG A 41 -10.32 -5.90 -0.03
C ARG A 41 -9.11 -5.03 -0.36
N ARG A 42 -9.18 -4.26 -1.44
CA ARG A 42 -8.09 -3.35 -1.84
C ARG A 42 -7.82 -2.29 -0.77
N TRP A 43 -8.86 -1.70 -0.21
CA TRP A 43 -8.74 -0.74 0.89
C TRP A 43 -8.19 -1.38 2.17
N LEU A 44 -8.66 -2.56 2.54
CA LEU A 44 -8.16 -3.28 3.72
C LEU A 44 -6.68 -3.65 3.58
N ILE A 45 -6.28 -4.18 2.42
CA ILE A 45 -4.87 -4.52 2.15
C ILE A 45 -4.01 -3.25 2.17
N GLY A 46 -4.50 -2.16 1.56
CA GLY A 46 -3.82 -0.87 1.58
C GLY A 46 -3.64 -0.31 3.00
N ALA A 47 -4.72 -0.30 3.79
CA ALA A 47 -4.70 0.18 5.17
C ALA A 47 -3.80 -0.69 6.07
N ALA A 48 -3.87 -2.01 5.92
CA ALA A 48 -3.01 -2.94 6.66
C ALA A 48 -1.54 -2.75 6.29
N GLY A 49 -1.23 -2.57 5.00
CA GLY A 49 0.12 -2.29 4.52
C GLY A 49 0.67 -0.97 5.06
N LEU A 50 -0.13 0.10 5.04
CA LEU A 50 0.27 1.39 5.63
C LEU A 50 0.52 1.28 7.14
N THR A 51 -0.39 0.63 7.87
CA THR A 51 -0.27 0.47 9.32
C THR A 51 0.96 -0.36 9.68
N GLY A 52 1.16 -1.50 9.00
CA GLY A 52 2.33 -2.36 9.19
C GLY A 52 3.63 -1.66 8.80
N GLY A 53 3.61 -0.87 7.72
CA GLY A 53 4.77 -0.09 7.27
C GLY A 53 5.19 0.97 8.29
N VAL A 54 4.24 1.71 8.87
CA VAL A 54 4.51 2.70 9.91
C VAL A 54 5.09 2.05 11.16
N ILE A 55 4.50 0.94 11.62
CA ILE A 55 4.97 0.21 12.81
C ILE A 55 6.37 -0.36 12.56
N GLY A 56 6.59 -1.03 11.43
CA GLY A 56 7.89 -1.61 11.09
C GLY A 56 8.99 -0.55 10.95
N ALA A 57 8.69 0.56 10.28
CA ALA A 57 9.62 1.69 10.20
C ALA A 57 9.95 2.23 11.59
N SER A 58 8.95 2.45 12.45
CA SER A 58 9.18 2.96 13.81
C SER A 58 10.07 2.03 14.65
N GLN A 59 9.94 0.71 14.49
CA GLN A 59 10.77 -0.27 15.21
C GLN A 59 12.24 -0.21 14.79
N LEU A 60 12.49 -0.10 13.48
CA LEU A 60 13.85 0.07 12.96
C LEU A 60 14.50 1.37 13.45
N PHE A 61 13.73 2.46 13.55
CA PHE A 61 14.24 3.70 14.10
C PHE A 61 14.54 3.59 15.59
N MET A 62 13.67 2.93 16.37
CA MET A 62 13.88 2.76 17.80
C MET A 62 15.13 1.93 18.10
N SER A 63 15.36 0.83 17.36
CA SER A 63 16.56 -0.01 17.57
C SER A 63 17.85 0.76 17.29
N ASN A 64 17.89 1.53 16.18
CA ASN A 64 19.05 2.35 15.83
C ASN A 64 19.29 3.51 16.81
N LEU A 65 18.23 4.05 17.43
CA LEU A 65 18.35 5.11 18.43
C LEU A 65 18.83 4.57 19.78
N PHE A 66 18.36 3.41 20.23
CA PHE A 66 18.85 2.79 21.46
C PHE A 66 20.33 2.39 21.36
N GLU A 67 20.74 1.79 20.24
CA GLU A 67 22.13 1.42 19.98
C GLU A 67 23.04 2.67 19.88
N ARG A 68 22.53 3.76 19.29
CA ARG A 68 23.23 5.04 19.26
C ARG A 68 23.27 5.74 20.61
N VAL A 69 22.28 5.59 21.48
CA VAL A 69 22.30 6.16 22.84
C VAL A 69 23.30 5.42 23.73
N GLU A 70 23.37 4.09 23.65
CA GLU A 70 24.34 3.29 24.39
C GLU A 70 25.79 3.60 23.97
N THR A 71 26.03 3.73 22.66
CA THR A 71 27.34 4.15 22.13
C THR A 71 27.62 5.65 22.33
N ALA A 72 26.58 6.50 22.38
CA ALA A 72 26.72 7.92 22.68
C ALA A 72 26.99 8.19 24.17
N GLU A 73 26.54 7.37 25.12
CA GLU A 73 26.98 7.53 26.52
C GLU A 73 28.48 7.27 26.68
N GLN A 74 29.01 6.29 25.95
CA GLN A 74 30.45 6.00 25.90
C GLN A 74 31.23 7.08 25.12
N SER A 75 30.65 7.61 24.05
CA SER A 75 31.27 8.64 23.20
C SER A 75 31.11 10.05 23.76
N ALA A 76 30.06 10.39 24.52
CA ALA A 76 29.85 11.72 25.10
C ALA A 76 30.92 12.05 26.14
N ARG A 77 31.45 11.04 26.86
CA ARG A 77 32.60 11.19 27.75
C ARG A 77 33.90 11.53 27.00
N LEU A 78 34.04 11.07 25.75
CA LEU A 78 35.21 11.29 24.90
C LEU A 78 35.06 12.53 23.98
N VAL A 79 33.84 12.83 23.52
CA VAL A 79 33.48 13.96 22.65
C VAL A 79 33.35 15.25 23.46
N GLY A 80 32.92 15.20 24.73
CA GLY A 80 32.96 16.37 25.63
C GLY A 80 34.36 16.95 25.82
N GLN A 81 35.41 16.15 25.58
CA GLN A 81 36.81 16.61 25.59
C GLN A 81 37.29 17.14 24.22
N GLY A 82 36.63 16.78 23.11
CA GLY A 82 37.00 17.20 21.75
C GLY A 82 36.17 18.35 21.17
N LEU A 83 34.91 18.52 21.62
CA LEU A 83 33.97 19.50 21.06
C LEU A 83 34.22 20.96 21.51
N SER A 84 35.10 21.19 22.48
CA SER A 84 35.50 22.53 22.92
C SER A 84 36.36 23.30 21.91
N ARG A 85 36.69 22.70 20.75
CA ARG A 85 37.63 23.30 19.78
C ARG A 85 37.07 23.63 18.40
N VAL A 86 35.85 23.24 18.02
CA VAL A 86 35.37 23.48 16.64
C VAL A 86 33.91 23.93 16.65
N SER A 87 33.73 25.24 16.48
CA SER A 87 32.46 25.96 16.35
C SER A 87 32.09 26.13 14.84
N PRO A 88 31.01 26.82 14.44
CA PRO A 88 29.76 26.24 13.98
C PRO A 88 29.39 26.69 12.54
N SER A 89 28.90 25.81 11.66
CA SER A 89 28.28 26.23 10.38
C SER A 89 27.43 25.15 9.68
N THR A 90 27.01 24.10 10.38
CA THR A 90 26.30 22.95 9.78
C THR A 90 24.80 22.90 10.07
N ASP A 91 24.20 23.89 10.73
CA ASP A 91 22.82 23.81 11.22
C ASP A 91 21.78 23.48 10.12
N MET A 92 21.93 24.00 8.90
CA MET A 92 20.90 23.80 7.86
C MET A 92 20.99 22.44 7.16
N VAL A 93 22.21 21.94 6.91
CA VAL A 93 22.45 20.61 6.33
C VAL A 93 22.30 19.52 7.39
N SER A 94 22.68 19.81 8.64
CA SER A 94 22.51 18.94 9.79
C SER A 94 21.04 18.80 10.21
N ALA A 95 20.20 19.83 10.02
CA ALA A 95 18.76 19.74 10.24
C ALA A 95 18.06 18.79 9.25
N LEU A 96 18.57 18.72 8.00
CA LEU A 96 18.11 17.78 6.98
C LEU A 96 18.74 16.38 7.12
N SER A 97 19.97 16.27 7.63
CA SER A 97 20.62 14.97 7.90
C SER A 97 20.30 14.40 9.28
N GLY A 98 19.70 15.19 10.17
CA GLY A 98 19.19 14.76 11.47
C GLY A 98 17.94 13.91 11.31
N GLY A 99 17.58 13.14 12.34
CA GLY A 99 16.49 12.16 12.30
C GLY A 99 15.14 12.72 11.78
N TYR A 100 14.91 14.03 11.90
CA TYR A 100 13.72 14.71 11.38
C TYR A 100 13.68 14.83 9.84
N GLY A 101 14.82 15.02 9.16
CA GLY A 101 14.84 15.17 7.71
C GLY A 101 14.44 13.89 6.97
N VAL A 102 14.75 12.73 7.54
CA VAL A 102 14.28 11.42 7.02
C VAL A 102 12.76 11.31 7.11
N TRP A 103 12.16 11.75 8.21
CA TRP A 103 10.69 11.74 8.36
C TRP A 103 10.01 12.70 7.39
N VAL A 104 10.59 13.88 7.15
CA VAL A 104 10.06 14.83 6.14
C VAL A 104 10.14 14.23 4.74
N ALA A 105 11.25 13.59 4.38
CA ALA A 105 11.40 12.93 3.07
C ALA A 105 10.42 11.76 2.89
N VAL A 106 10.23 10.93 3.92
CA VAL A 106 9.25 9.83 3.91
C VAL A 106 7.82 10.37 3.80
N ALA A 107 7.47 11.41 4.55
CA ALA A 107 6.16 12.04 4.48
C ALA A 107 5.88 12.61 3.07
N LEU A 108 6.88 13.25 2.45
CA LEU A 108 6.79 13.76 1.09
C LEU A 108 6.62 12.63 0.06
N ALA A 109 7.36 11.52 0.20
CA ALA A 109 7.25 10.37 -0.67
C ALA A 109 5.86 9.70 -0.56
N LEU A 110 5.33 9.55 0.66
CA LEU A 110 3.98 9.05 0.88
C LEU A 110 2.91 9.97 0.29
N ALA A 111 3.05 11.29 0.46
CA ALA A 111 2.14 12.27 -0.13
C ALA A 111 2.16 12.22 -1.66
N ALA A 112 3.35 12.09 -2.27
CA ALA A 112 3.49 11.94 -3.71
C ALA A 112 2.85 10.64 -4.23
N MET A 113 3.04 9.51 -3.54
CA MET A 113 2.37 8.25 -3.88
C MET A 113 0.85 8.34 -3.75
N ALA A 114 0.35 8.98 -2.68
CA ALA A 114 -1.08 9.15 -2.47
C ALA A 114 -1.72 10.01 -3.58
N TYR A 115 -1.06 11.11 -3.96
CA TYR A 115 -1.49 11.95 -5.09
C TYR A 115 -1.48 11.19 -6.42
N PHE A 116 -0.44 10.38 -6.66
CA PHE A 116 -0.36 9.57 -7.87
C PHE A 116 -1.49 8.53 -7.92
N ALA A 117 -1.78 7.88 -6.79
CA ALA A 117 -2.87 6.92 -6.67
C ALA A 117 -4.25 7.57 -6.86
N SER A 118 -4.49 8.77 -6.31
CA SER A 118 -5.76 9.49 -6.51
C SER A 118 -5.96 9.87 -7.97
N ARG A 119 -4.90 10.34 -8.63
CA ARG A 119 -4.94 10.71 -10.04
C ARG A 119 -5.23 9.52 -10.96
N LEU A 120 -4.64 8.36 -10.65
CA LEU A 120 -4.87 7.14 -11.42
C LEU A 120 -6.31 6.60 -11.30
N ILE A 121 -7.01 6.96 -10.22
CA ILE A 121 -8.43 6.64 -10.02
C ILE A 121 -9.32 7.61 -10.79
N GLU A 122 -8.94 8.89 -10.89
CA GLU A 122 -9.70 9.87 -11.70
C GLU A 122 -9.60 9.61 -13.21
N GLU A 123 -8.51 8.99 -13.67
CA GLU A 123 -8.28 8.67 -15.08
C GLU A 123 -8.92 7.33 -15.54
N MET A 124 -9.49 6.53 -14.63
CA MET A 124 -10.17 5.25 -14.89
C MET A 124 -11.69 5.39 -14.85
#